data_AF-A0A9X9F0R8-F1
#
_entry.id   AF-A0A9X9F0R8-F1
#
_cell.length_a   1.000
_cell.length_b   1.000
_cell.length_c   1.000
_cell.angle_alpha   90.00
_cell.angle_beta   90.00
_cell.angle_gamma   90.00
#
_symmetry.space_group_name_H-M   'P 1'
#
loop_
_entity.id
_entity.type
_entity.pdbx_description
1 polymer ?
#
loop_
_entity_poly.entity_id
_entity_poly.type
_entity_poly.pdbx_seq_one_letter_code
_entity_poly.pdbx_strand_id
1 'polypeptide(L)'
;FTLYTKAVNKEKEGQKALDDYKKRIEGMKEKLGDKLNSKVSIIRFVPGDVRIYQKNSFSGVVLNDIGFKRPPLQDKDDFAIKGITKEQIPNMDGDYLFY
;
A
#
# COMPACT_ATOMS: atom_id res chain seq x y z
N PHE A 1 1.14 13.97 -7.66
CA PHE A 1 0.41 15.00 -6.90
C PHE A 1 1.00 16.40 -7.11
N THR A 2 2.26 16.66 -6.74
CA THR A 2 2.92 17.97 -6.89
C THR A 2 2.90 18.54 -8.31
N LEU A 3 3.02 17.68 -9.34
CA LEU A 3 2.86 18.08 -10.74
C LEU A 3 1.51 18.77 -10.99
N TYR A 4 0.42 18.23 -10.44
CA TYR A 4 -0.92 18.78 -10.63
C TYR A 4 -1.09 20.11 -9.89
N THR A 5 -0.61 20.21 -8.65
CA THR A 5 -0.71 21.45 -7.87
C THR A 5 0.10 22.58 -8.51
N LYS A 6 1.24 22.26 -9.13
CA LYS A 6 1.99 23.21 -9.95
C LYS A 6 1.22 23.63 -11.20
N ALA A 7 0.63 22.68 -11.92
CA ALA A 7 -0.13 22.96 -13.14
C ALA A 7 -1.32 23.91 -12.91
N VAL A 8 -1.92 23.87 -11.71
CA VAL A 8 -3.04 24.75 -11.34
C VAL A 8 -2.63 25.93 -10.44
N ASN A 9 -1.34 26.22 -10.31
CA ASN A 9 -0.78 27.32 -9.49
C ASN A 9 -1.22 27.29 -8.00
N LYS A 10 -1.37 26.08 -7.44
CA LYS A 10 -1.74 25.82 -6.03
C LYS A 10 -0.66 25.07 -5.27
N GLU A 11 0.60 25.42 -5.48
CA GLU A 11 1.74 24.73 -4.87
C GLU A 11 1.72 24.85 -3.33
N LYS A 12 1.29 26.00 -2.78
CA LYS A 12 1.20 26.21 -1.33
C LYS A 12 0.15 25.29 -0.69
N GLU A 13 -1.04 25.22 -1.27
CA GLU A 13 -2.12 24.34 -0.80
C GLU A 13 -1.75 22.86 -1.00
N GLY A 14 -1.07 22.56 -2.11
CA GLY A 14 -0.51 21.24 -2.38
C GLY A 14 0.49 20.81 -1.31
N GLN A 15 1.43 21.68 -0.95
CA GLN A 15 2.41 21.41 0.09
C GLN A 15 1.72 21.18 1.45
N LYS A 16 0.75 22.02 1.81
CA LYS A 16 -0.05 21.83 3.02
C LYS A 16 -0.72 20.44 3.05
N ALA A 17 -1.33 20.01 1.95
CA ALA A 17 -1.97 18.70 1.88
C ALA A 17 -0.98 17.53 2.04
N LEU A 18 0.24 17.66 1.50
CA LEU A 18 1.30 16.68 1.69
C LEU A 18 1.81 16.64 3.13
N ASP A 19 1.92 17.80 3.78
CA ASP A 19 2.35 17.87 5.18
C ASP A 19 1.28 17.31 6.12
N ASP A 20 0.00 17.57 5.84
CA ASP A 20 -1.13 16.96 6.56
C ASP A 20 -1.14 15.44 6.40
N TYR A 21 -0.85 14.93 5.19
CA TYR A 21 -0.68 13.49 4.94
C TYR A 21 0.45 12.90 5.77
N LYS A 22 1.65 13.49 5.71
CA LYS A 22 2.82 13.03 6.50
C LYS A 22 2.53 13.03 7.99
N LYS A 23 1.90 14.09 8.51
CA LYS A 23 1.50 14.17 9.92
C LYS A 23 0.52 13.04 10.29
N ARG A 24 -0.41 12.71 9.41
CA ARG A 24 -1.34 11.58 9.62
C ARG A 24 -0.61 10.24 9.61
N ILE A 25 0.37 10.05 8.73
CA ILE A 25 1.21 8.85 8.71
C ILE A 25 1.97 8.67 10.02
N GLU A 26 2.65 9.71 10.52
CA GLU A 26 3.37 9.65 11.79
C GLU A 26 2.43 9.36 12.98
N GLY A 27 1.28 10.04 13.03
CA GLY A 27 0.27 9.75 14.06
C GLY A 27 -0.32 8.33 13.97
N MET A 28 -0.32 7.70 12.79
CA MET A 28 -0.72 6.29 12.65
C MET A 28 0.40 5.34 13.10
N LYS A 29 1.67 5.65 12.80
CA LYS A 29 2.82 4.86 13.28
C LYS A 29 2.83 4.76 14.80
N GLU A 30 2.68 5.90 15.48
CA GLU A 30 2.63 5.97 16.95
C GLU A 30 1.47 5.14 17.52
N LYS A 31 0.28 5.26 16.94
CA LYS A 31 -0.92 4.53 17.43
C LYS A 31 -0.85 3.02 17.18
N LEU A 32 -0.20 2.60 16.10
CA LEU A 32 -0.13 1.19 15.73
C LEU A 32 0.97 0.46 16.51
N GLY A 33 2.08 1.13 16.83
CA GLY A 33 3.18 0.56 17.61
C GLY A 33 3.61 -0.81 17.06
N ASP A 34 3.63 -1.82 17.92
CA ASP A 34 4.08 -3.17 17.56
C ASP A 34 3.24 -3.84 16.46
N LYS A 35 2.00 -3.39 16.21
CA LYS A 35 1.18 -3.93 15.12
C LYS A 35 1.84 -3.75 13.75
N LEU A 36 2.73 -2.77 13.59
CA LEU A 36 3.49 -2.56 12.36
C LEU A 36 4.38 -3.76 11.99
N ASN A 37 4.71 -4.63 12.95
CA ASN A 37 5.43 -5.88 12.68
C ASN A 37 4.59 -6.94 11.95
N SER A 38 3.28 -6.73 11.83
CA SER A 38 2.39 -7.65 11.14
C SER A 38 2.56 -7.53 9.62
N LYS A 39 2.54 -8.67 8.93
CA LYS A 39 2.59 -8.78 7.48
C LYS A 39 1.19 -8.58 6.88
N VAL A 40 0.98 -7.46 6.22
CA VAL A 40 -0.29 -7.16 5.54
C VAL A 40 -0.26 -7.71 4.12
N SER A 41 -1.26 -8.54 3.79
CA SER A 41 -1.51 -9.09 2.45
C SER A 41 -2.64 -8.32 1.77
N ILE A 42 -2.45 -7.96 0.50
CA ILE A 42 -3.46 -7.30 -0.33
C ILE A 42 -3.75 -8.13 -1.58
N ILE A 43 -4.98 -8.61 -1.68
CA ILE A 43 -5.51 -9.35 -2.82
C ILE A 43 -6.50 -8.48 -3.56
N ARG A 44 -6.62 -8.65 -4.86
CA ARG A 44 -7.65 -7.98 -5.65
C ARG A 44 -8.27 -8.95 -6.64
N PHE A 45 -9.59 -9.06 -6.57
CA PHE A 45 -10.40 -9.77 -7.54
C PHE A 45 -10.87 -8.79 -8.64
N VAL A 46 -10.61 -9.14 -9.89
CA VAL A 46 -11.14 -8.44 -11.06
C VAL A 46 -11.73 -9.45 -12.05
N PRO A 47 -12.59 -9.05 -13.00
CA PRO A 47 -13.11 -9.98 -13.99
C PRO A 47 -11.99 -10.71 -14.73
N GLY A 48 -11.98 -12.04 -14.62
CA GLY A 48 -11.02 -12.93 -15.30
C GLY A 48 -9.62 -13.01 -14.68
N ASP A 49 -9.34 -12.36 -13.53
CA ASP A 49 -7.99 -12.32 -12.96
C ASP A 49 -8.02 -12.10 -11.43
N VAL A 50 -7.08 -12.72 -10.73
CA VAL A 50 -6.83 -12.51 -9.31
C VAL A 50 -5.40 -12.02 -9.17
N ARG A 51 -5.22 -10.94 -8.40
CA ARG A 51 -3.94 -10.26 -8.25
C ARG A 51 -3.49 -10.22 -6.81
N ILE A 52 -2.20 -10.42 -6.60
CA ILE A 52 -1.51 -10.14 -5.34
C ILE A 52 -0.78 -8.79 -5.52
N TYR A 53 -1.19 -7.77 -4.78
CA TYR A 53 -0.62 -6.41 -4.92
C TYR A 53 0.73 -6.29 -4.20
N GLN A 54 1.69 -5.68 -4.88
CA GLN A 54 3.05 -5.43 -4.41
C GLN A 54 3.25 -3.94 -4.08
N LYS A 55 4.49 -3.51 -3.75
CA LYS A 55 4.77 -2.17 -3.22
C LYS A 55 4.44 -1.04 -4.20
N ASN A 56 4.63 -1.26 -5.50
CA ASN A 56 4.36 -0.25 -6.53
C ASN A 56 2.85 -0.22 -6.91
N SER A 57 2.00 -0.20 -5.90
CA SER A 57 0.55 -0.04 -6.00
C SER A 57 0.10 1.00 -4.98
N PHE A 58 -1.09 1.59 -5.14
CA PHE A 58 -1.56 2.62 -4.22
C PHE A 58 -1.56 2.14 -2.75
N SER A 59 -2.13 0.97 -2.48
CA SER A 59 -2.11 0.38 -1.14
C SER A 59 -0.70 -0.04 -0.70
N GLY A 60 0.14 -0.51 -1.63
CA GLY A 60 1.56 -0.78 -1.39
C GLY A 60 2.30 0.43 -0.85
N VAL A 61 2.19 1.58 -1.51
CA VAL A 61 2.81 2.85 -1.11
C VAL A 61 2.30 3.31 0.26
N VAL A 62 0.98 3.33 0.47
CA VAL A 62 0.41 3.78 1.74
C VAL A 62 0.81 2.87 2.91
N LEU A 63 0.79 1.55 2.74
CA LEU A 63 1.22 0.60 3.78
C LEU A 63 2.72 0.73 4.07
N ASN A 64 3.53 0.99 3.05
CA ASN A 64 4.96 1.23 3.20
C ASN A 64 5.23 2.55 3.94
N ASP A 65 4.48 3.62 3.63
CA ASP A 65 4.59 4.90 4.34
C ASP A 65 4.23 4.76 5.83
N ILE A 66 3.20 3.97 6.15
CA ILE A 66 2.81 3.65 7.54
C ILE A 66 3.84 2.73 8.22
N GLY A 67 4.61 1.94 7.46
CA GLY A 67 5.65 1.05 7.99
C GLY A 67 5.20 -0.38 8.28
N PHE A 68 4.08 -0.84 7.70
CA PHE A 68 3.69 -2.25 7.80
C PHE A 68 4.65 -3.15 7.03
N LYS A 69 4.94 -4.32 7.59
CA LYS A 69 5.63 -5.39 6.86
C LYS A 69 4.72 -6.01 5.81
N ARG A 70 5.32 -6.65 4.81
CA ARG A 70 4.62 -7.39 3.75
C ARG A 70 5.09 -8.85 3.72
N PRO A 71 4.24 -9.80 3.31
CA PRO A 71 4.70 -11.15 2.96
C PRO A 71 5.81 -11.08 1.89
N PRO A 72 6.80 -12.00 1.88
CA PRO A 72 7.96 -11.90 0.98
C PRO A 72 7.62 -11.80 -0.52
N LEU A 73 6.53 -12.43 -0.98
CA LEU A 73 6.05 -12.32 -2.36
C LEU A 73 5.45 -10.95 -2.69
N GLN A 74 4.95 -10.24 -1.67
CA GLN A 74 4.35 -8.91 -1.78
C GLN A 74 5.35 -7.78 -1.50
N ASP A 75 6.48 -8.11 -0.87
CA ASP A 75 7.55 -7.19 -0.49
C ASP A 75 8.53 -6.91 -1.65
N LYS A 76 7.99 -6.57 -2.82
CA LYS A 76 8.75 -6.29 -4.05
C LYS A 76 8.33 -4.96 -4.65
N ASP A 77 9.27 -4.26 -5.27
CA ASP A 77 9.06 -2.98 -5.96
C ASP A 77 8.45 -3.17 -7.37
N ASP A 78 7.36 -3.92 -7.43
CA ASP A 78 6.57 -4.18 -8.63
C ASP A 78 5.08 -3.92 -8.34
N PHE A 79 4.24 -3.92 -9.36
CA PHE A 79 2.83 -3.56 -9.27
C PHE A 79 1.99 -4.67 -8.61
N ALA A 80 1.98 -5.85 -9.22
CA ALA A 80 1.22 -6.99 -8.76
C ALA A 80 1.62 -8.27 -9.49
N ILE A 81 1.52 -9.40 -8.80
CA ILE A 81 1.49 -10.73 -9.41
C ILE A 81 0.07 -10.95 -9.96
N LYS A 82 -0.04 -11.33 -11.23
CA LYS A 82 -1.32 -11.52 -11.95
C LYS A 82 -1.49 -12.99 -12.34
N GLY A 83 -2.70 -13.38 -12.72
CA GLY A 83 -3.01 -14.73 -13.17
C GLY A 83 -2.97 -15.75 -12.05
N ILE A 84 -3.30 -15.34 -10.82
CA ILE A 84 -3.23 -16.22 -9.65
C ILE A 84 -4.29 -17.32 -9.76
N THR A 85 -3.86 -18.57 -9.67
CA THR A 85 -4.75 -19.74 -9.66
C THR A 85 -5.16 -20.12 -8.24
N LYS A 86 -6.13 -21.05 -8.12
CA LYS A 86 -6.62 -21.50 -6.81
C LYS A 86 -5.54 -22.24 -6.01
N GLU A 87 -4.65 -22.95 -6.70
CA GLU A 87 -3.51 -23.66 -6.11
C GLU A 87 -2.50 -22.71 -5.47
N GLN A 88 -2.50 -21.43 -5.89
CA GLN A 88 -1.63 -20.39 -5.38
C GLN A 88 -2.28 -19.57 -4.25
N ILE A 89 -3.46 -19.95 -3.74
CA ILE A 89 -4.06 -19.34 -2.54
C ILE A 89 -3.07 -19.27 -1.35
N PRO A 90 -2.19 -20.25 -1.09
CA PRO A 90 -1.18 -20.12 -0.03
C PRO A 90 -0.24 -18.91 -0.19
N ASN A 91 -0.04 -18.41 -1.41
CA ASN A 91 0.76 -17.20 -1.66
C ASN A 91 0.04 -15.89 -1.25
N MET A 92 -1.25 -15.96 -0.97
CA MET A 92 -2.07 -14.82 -0.54
C MET A 92 -1.97 -14.55 0.96
N ASP A 93 -1.32 -15.42 1.72
CA ASP A 93 -1.36 -15.38 3.19
C ASP A 93 -0.62 -14.18 3.80
N GLY A 94 -1.02 -13.81 5.01
CA GLY A 94 -0.46 -12.73 5.81
C GLY A 94 -1.16 -12.63 7.17
N ASP A 95 -0.53 -11.97 8.15
CA ASP A 95 -1.12 -11.77 9.48
C ASP A 95 -2.46 -11.00 9.41
N TYR A 96 -2.58 -10.13 8.40
CA TYR A 96 -3.85 -9.54 7.95
C TYR A 96 -4.00 -9.69 6.44
N LEU A 97 -5.18 -10.09 5.98
CA LEU A 97 -5.51 -10.20 4.56
C LEU A 97 -6.69 -9.28 4.22
N PHE A 98 -6.47 -8.35 3.31
CA PHE A 98 -7.53 -7.52 2.72
C PHE A 98 -7.72 -7.89 1.25
N TYR A 99 -8.98 -7.96 0.81
CA TYR A 99 -9.35 -8.41 -0.53
C TYR A 99 -10.53 -7.64 -1.14
#